data_AF-A0A8B9J8U0-F1
#
_entry.id   AF-A0A8B9J8U0-F1
#
_cell.length_a   1.000
_cell.length_b   1.000
_cell.length_c   1.000
_cell.angle_alpha   90.00
_cell.angle_beta   90.00
_cell.angle_gamma   90.00
#
_symmetry.space_group_name_H-M   'P 1'
#
loop_
_entity.id
_entity.type
_entity.pdbx_description
1 polymer ?
#
loop_
_entity_poly.entity_id
_entity_poly.type
_entity_poly.pdbx_seq_one_letter_code
_entity_poly.pdbx_strand_id
1 'polypeptide(L)'
;CALLLSVGQVSQGNVPGIESASLAMDTEEGVEVVWNEVQFSDKKVFKAHEVMVAAARDNLMQVEHPNIVKFHKYWLDTRENRARVIFITEYMSSGSLKQFLKKTKKNHKTMNVKAWKRWCTQILSALSYLHSCDPPIVHGNLTCDTIFIQHNGLIKIGSVWHRLFVNGKCCFFAEDDYSIDIYSFGICALEMAVLEIQANGDTAVSKEAITHAGQSLEDPLMREFTQSCVRTEAKLRPTAHDLLFHRVLFEVHSLKLLAAHCFISNQYFLPENCVEEKTKSIDPNGIMAEINHSDRPGIQIKYSHVSPLELDKFLEDVKNGIYPLMNFASQRPHPIPRALSLSQEHMETVKTPTPEPQETETRKVVQMHCNLEANEEGTRSHLSLFLKMDDKLHRQLSCDVLPTDRPKDLACELVHHAFISEVSRGRFFCVHTHLTLGHLYSWCD
;
A
#
# COMPACT_ATOMS: atom_id res chain seq x y z
N CYS A 1 -21.59 -5.15 12.37
CA CYS A 1 -20.31 -5.77 11.98
C CYS A 1 -20.51 -7.27 11.93
N ALA A 2 -20.40 -7.87 10.75
CA ALA A 2 -20.47 -9.31 10.58
C ALA A 2 -19.45 -9.98 11.51
N LEU A 3 -19.95 -10.94 12.28
CA LEU A 3 -19.39 -11.55 13.48
C LEU A 3 -17.89 -11.90 13.35
N LEU A 4 -17.06 -11.24 14.16
CA LEU A 4 -15.66 -11.61 14.38
C LEU A 4 -15.62 -12.85 15.29
N LEU A 5 -15.23 -14.00 14.74
CA LEU A 5 -14.92 -15.19 15.54
C LEU A 5 -13.55 -14.97 16.20
N SER A 6 -13.52 -14.90 17.53
CA SER A 6 -12.27 -14.87 18.30
C SER A 6 -11.55 -16.21 18.15
N VAL A 7 -10.41 -16.21 17.48
CA VAL A 7 -9.62 -17.42 17.21
C VAL A 7 -8.57 -17.66 18.32
N GLY A 8 -8.24 -16.63 19.11
CA GLY A 8 -7.34 -16.72 20.26
C GLY A 8 -6.74 -15.36 20.67
N GLN A 9 -6.09 -15.30 21.84
CA GLN A 9 -5.29 -14.12 22.23
C GLN A 9 -4.00 -14.08 21.42
N VAL A 10 -3.66 -12.91 20.88
CA VAL A 10 -2.39 -12.71 20.15
C VAL A 10 -1.42 -11.99 21.05
N SER A 11 -0.24 -12.56 21.22
CA SER A 11 0.91 -11.86 21.81
C SER A 11 1.59 -10.98 20.74
N GLN A 12 0.84 -10.05 20.15
CA GLN A 12 1.49 -8.92 19.48
C GLN A 12 2.13 -8.13 20.62
N GLY A 13 3.46 -8.04 20.60
CA GLY A 13 4.29 -7.65 21.75
C GLY A 13 3.63 -6.55 22.57
N ASN A 14 3.45 -6.80 23.87
CA ASN A 14 2.73 -5.95 24.83
C ASN A 14 2.85 -4.47 24.48
N VAL A 15 1.91 -3.94 23.70
CA VAL A 15 1.90 -2.52 23.34
C VAL A 15 1.41 -1.80 24.60
N PRO A 16 2.24 -0.98 25.26
CA PRO A 16 1.91 -0.46 26.59
C PRO A 16 0.58 0.29 26.60
N GLY A 17 -0.44 -0.20 27.31
CA GLY A 17 -1.76 0.45 27.42
C GLY A 17 -2.83 -0.01 26.42
N ILE A 18 -2.55 -1.02 25.57
CA ILE A 18 -3.61 -1.85 24.99
C ILE A 18 -3.89 -2.97 25.97
N GLU A 19 -5.11 -3.03 26.53
CA GLU A 19 -5.46 -4.02 27.56
C GLU A 19 -5.71 -5.40 26.97
N SER A 20 -6.22 -5.48 25.73
CA SER A 20 -6.31 -6.76 25.02
C SER A 20 -6.19 -6.61 23.49
N ALA A 21 -5.45 -7.54 22.89
CA ALA A 21 -5.34 -7.72 21.44
C ALA A 21 -5.66 -9.18 21.09
N SER A 22 -6.67 -9.39 20.25
CA SER A 22 -7.21 -10.72 19.92
C SER A 22 -7.20 -10.96 18.42
N LEU A 23 -6.90 -12.20 18.00
CA LEU A 23 -6.99 -12.59 16.60
C LEU A 23 -8.44 -12.78 16.24
N ALA A 24 -8.84 -12.22 15.12
CA ALA A 24 -10.18 -12.37 14.62
C ALA A 24 -10.18 -12.55 13.09
N MET A 25 -11.27 -13.10 12.58
CA MET A 25 -11.48 -13.32 11.16
C MET A 25 -12.48 -12.28 10.64
N ASP A 26 -12.11 -11.51 9.62
CA ASP A 26 -13.08 -10.75 8.85
C ASP A 26 -13.93 -11.74 8.03
N THR A 27 -15.23 -11.77 8.26
CA THR A 27 -16.14 -12.73 7.62
C THR A 27 -16.60 -12.30 6.23
N GLU A 28 -16.41 -11.02 5.86
CA GLU A 28 -16.71 -10.51 4.52
C GLU A 28 -15.56 -10.80 3.55
N GLU A 29 -14.34 -10.47 3.96
CA GLU A 29 -13.14 -10.61 3.13
C GLU A 29 -12.37 -11.92 3.36
N GLY A 30 -12.67 -12.65 4.44
CA GLY A 30 -11.97 -13.89 4.79
C GLY A 30 -10.52 -13.69 5.24
N VAL A 31 -10.15 -12.50 5.73
CA VAL A 31 -8.78 -12.15 6.12
C VAL A 31 -8.58 -12.02 7.63
N GLU A 32 -7.42 -12.47 8.12
CA GLU A 32 -7.08 -12.38 9.54
C GLU A 32 -6.81 -10.93 9.94
N VAL A 33 -7.45 -10.49 11.02
CA VAL A 33 -7.36 -9.14 11.56
C VAL A 33 -7.10 -9.17 13.05
N VAL A 34 -6.61 -8.06 13.58
CA VAL A 34 -6.38 -7.89 15.01
C VAL A 34 -7.46 -6.99 15.58
N TRP A 35 -8.16 -7.51 16.58
CA TRP A 35 -9.10 -6.77 17.41
C TRP A 35 -8.35 -6.18 18.60
N ASN A 36 -8.25 -4.86 18.67
CA ASN A 36 -7.60 -4.15 19.78
C ASN A 36 -8.66 -3.46 20.64
N GLU A 37 -8.55 -3.61 21.96
CA GLU A 37 -9.45 -3.00 22.93
C GLU A 37 -8.69 -2.17 23.96
N VAL A 38 -9.15 -0.95 24.18
CA VAL A 38 -8.67 -0.02 25.21
C VAL A 38 -9.83 0.34 26.11
N GLN A 39 -9.76 -0.03 27.39
CA GLN A 39 -10.81 0.26 28.36
C GLN A 39 -10.52 1.55 29.12
N PHE A 40 -11.58 2.29 29.45
CA PHE A 40 -11.54 3.54 30.20
C PHE A 40 -12.33 3.38 31.49
N SER A 41 -11.65 3.61 32.62
CA SER A 41 -12.31 3.62 33.94
C SER A 41 -13.05 4.93 34.20
N ASP A 42 -12.56 6.06 33.67
CA ASP A 42 -13.14 7.39 33.85
C ASP A 42 -13.95 7.84 32.61
N LYS A 43 -15.25 8.06 32.80
CA LYS A 43 -16.18 8.52 31.76
C LYS A 43 -15.87 9.93 31.24
N LYS A 44 -15.25 10.81 32.05
CA LYS A 44 -14.83 12.15 31.60
C LYS A 44 -13.66 12.05 30.64
N VAL A 45 -12.68 11.19 30.95
CA VAL A 45 -11.52 10.93 30.08
C VAL A 45 -11.96 10.29 28.77
N PHE A 46 -12.90 9.35 28.83
CA PHE A 46 -13.49 8.75 27.64
C PHE A 46 -14.18 9.78 26.73
N LYS A 47 -14.98 10.69 27.30
CA LYS A 47 -15.67 11.73 26.53
C LYS A 47 -14.71 12.72 25.87
N ALA A 48 -13.58 13.02 26.52
CA ALA A 48 -12.51 13.81 25.90
C ALA A 48 -11.81 13.05 24.76
N HIS A 49 -11.57 11.75 24.92
CA HIS A 49 -11.03 10.88 23.87
C HIS A 49 -11.97 10.77 22.67
N GLU A 50 -13.27 10.61 22.90
CA GLU A 50 -14.29 10.55 21.83
C GLU A 50 -14.22 11.77 20.91
N VAL A 51 -14.15 12.97 21.48
CA VAL A 51 -14.02 14.22 20.70
C VAL A 51 -12.73 14.24 19.90
N MET A 52 -11.62 13.81 20.51
CA MET A 52 -10.31 13.78 19.84
C MET A 52 -10.26 12.76 18.70
N VAL A 53 -10.81 11.56 18.92
CA VAL A 53 -10.92 10.50 17.92
C VAL A 53 -11.82 10.94 16.77
N ALA A 54 -12.95 11.59 17.07
CA ALA A 54 -13.84 12.13 16.05
C ALA A 54 -13.14 13.19 15.19
N ALA A 55 -12.38 14.10 15.80
CA ALA A 55 -11.60 15.12 15.10
C ALA A 55 -10.50 14.52 14.21
N ALA A 56 -9.93 13.38 14.62
CA ALA A 56 -8.86 12.70 13.93
C ALA A 56 -9.37 11.73 12.82
N ARG A 57 -10.65 11.36 12.84
CA ARG A 57 -11.25 10.30 12.01
C ARG A 57 -10.87 10.40 10.53
N ASP A 58 -11.12 11.55 9.92
CA ASP A 58 -11.07 11.70 8.47
C ASP A 58 -9.62 11.62 7.95
N ASN A 59 -8.65 12.11 8.73
CA ASN A 59 -7.23 12.02 8.39
C ASN A 59 -6.68 10.60 8.59
N LEU A 60 -7.12 9.91 9.64
CA LEU A 60 -6.64 8.57 10.00
C LEU A 60 -7.08 7.49 9.02
N MET A 61 -8.32 7.60 8.50
CA MET A 61 -8.83 6.67 7.49
C MET A 61 -8.10 6.81 6.13
N GLN A 62 -7.35 7.89 5.91
CA GLN A 62 -6.62 8.15 4.66
C GLN A 62 -5.15 7.74 4.70
N VAL A 63 -4.62 7.35 5.87
CA VAL A 63 -3.22 6.88 5.98
C VAL A 63 -3.10 5.53 5.31
N GLU A 64 -2.49 5.51 4.13
CA GLU A 64 -2.22 4.29 3.38
C GLU A 64 -0.78 4.29 2.89
N HIS A 65 0.02 3.36 3.41
CA HIS A 65 1.42 3.22 3.04
C HIS A 65 1.85 1.74 3.15
N PRO A 66 2.65 1.21 2.21
CA PRO A 66 3.07 -0.20 2.22
C PRO A 66 3.88 -0.59 3.47
N ASN A 67 4.52 0.38 4.14
CA ASN A 67 5.28 0.16 5.37
C ASN A 67 4.56 0.63 6.65
N ILE A 68 3.25 0.83 6.60
CA ILE A 68 2.42 1.14 7.77
C ILE A 68 1.35 0.04 7.92
N VAL A 69 1.10 -0.41 9.15
CA VAL A 69 0.03 -1.37 9.45
C VAL A 69 -1.32 -0.72 9.14
N LYS A 70 -2.05 -1.32 8.21
CA LYS A 70 -3.35 -0.89 7.75
C LYS A 70 -4.35 -0.89 8.89
N PHE A 71 -5.03 0.24 9.01
CA PHE A 71 -6.14 0.44 9.91
C PHE A 71 -7.43 0.22 9.13
N HIS A 72 -8.26 -0.71 9.59
CA HIS A 72 -9.48 -1.08 8.89
C HIS A 72 -10.65 -0.23 9.38
N LYS A 73 -10.96 -0.29 10.68
CA LYS A 73 -12.14 0.34 11.29
C LYS A 73 -11.89 0.58 12.77
N TYR A 74 -12.67 1.49 13.37
CA TYR A 74 -12.81 1.59 14.82
C TYR A 74 -14.25 1.94 15.20
N TRP A 75 -14.59 1.72 16.45
CA TRP A 75 -15.80 2.23 17.06
C TRP A 75 -15.61 2.43 18.56
N LEU A 76 -16.51 3.23 19.12
CA LEU A 76 -16.60 3.49 20.55
C LEU A 76 -17.72 2.61 21.11
N ASP A 77 -17.46 1.96 22.25
CA ASP A 77 -18.46 1.17 22.93
C ASP A 77 -18.61 1.63 24.37
N THR A 78 -19.83 1.99 24.74
CA THR A 78 -20.22 2.44 26.08
C THR A 78 -21.23 1.51 26.74
N ARG A 79 -21.44 0.31 26.19
CA ARG A 79 -22.39 -0.67 26.72
C ARG A 79 -21.89 -1.22 28.06
N GLU A 80 -22.84 -1.62 28.92
CA GLU A 80 -22.58 -2.35 30.18
C GLU A 80 -21.63 -1.64 31.17
N ASN A 81 -21.67 -0.31 31.22
CA ASN A 81 -20.88 0.50 32.16
C ASN A 81 -19.35 0.40 31.95
N ARG A 82 -18.91 -0.12 30.80
CA ARG A 82 -17.50 -0.12 30.36
C ARG A 82 -17.40 0.80 29.16
N ALA A 83 -16.66 1.90 29.31
CA ALA A 83 -16.34 2.76 28.20
C ALA A 83 -15.05 2.23 27.55
N ARG A 84 -15.10 1.87 26.28
CA ARG A 84 -13.95 1.28 25.58
C ARG A 84 -13.87 1.76 24.15
N VAL A 85 -12.65 1.78 23.64
CA VAL A 85 -12.37 2.02 22.22
C VAL A 85 -11.91 0.72 21.60
N ILE A 86 -12.56 0.33 20.52
CA ILE A 86 -12.22 -0.87 19.77
C ILE A 86 -11.75 -0.45 18.38
N PHE A 87 -10.63 -1.00 17.93
CA PHE A 87 -10.12 -0.76 16.59
C PHE A 87 -9.48 -2.00 15.97
N ILE A 88 -9.60 -2.10 14.65
CA ILE A 88 -9.22 -3.24 13.83
C ILE A 88 -8.04 -2.88 12.94
N THR A 89 -6.99 -3.69 13.00
CA THR A 89 -5.80 -3.55 12.15
C THR A 89 -5.48 -4.85 11.43
N GLU A 90 -4.69 -4.79 10.36
CA GLU A 90 -4.22 -6.01 9.69
C GLU A 90 -3.37 -6.87 10.65
N TYR A 91 -3.44 -8.19 10.46
CA TYR A 91 -2.61 -9.12 11.22
C TYR A 91 -1.21 -9.28 10.62
N MET A 92 -0.19 -9.17 11.48
CA MET A 92 1.21 -9.34 11.11
C MET A 92 1.74 -10.70 11.58
N SER A 93 1.68 -11.69 10.70
CA SER A 93 1.95 -13.10 11.03
C SER A 93 3.42 -13.42 11.36
N SER A 94 4.39 -12.63 10.89
CA SER A 94 5.82 -12.94 11.10
C SER A 94 6.41 -12.37 12.39
N GLY A 95 5.60 -11.72 13.23
CA GLY A 95 6.01 -11.20 14.53
C GLY A 95 6.77 -9.87 14.48
N SER A 96 7.21 -9.40 15.65
CA SER A 96 7.90 -8.11 15.80
C SER A 96 9.41 -8.21 15.49
N LEU A 97 9.99 -7.07 15.13
CA LEU A 97 11.42 -6.91 14.92
C LEU A 97 12.20 -7.28 16.20
N LYS A 98 11.71 -6.92 17.39
CA LYS A 98 12.32 -7.30 18.67
C LYS A 98 12.43 -8.82 18.83
N GLN A 99 11.37 -9.56 18.49
CA GLN A 99 11.37 -11.02 18.55
C GLN A 99 12.37 -11.62 17.56
N PHE A 100 12.48 -11.02 16.37
CA PHE A 100 13.45 -11.43 15.36
C PHE A 100 14.90 -11.19 15.78
N LEU A 101 15.20 -10.02 16.36
CA LEU A 101 16.55 -9.69 16.85
C LEU A 101 16.98 -10.64 17.97
N LYS A 102 16.09 -10.91 18.93
CA LYS A 102 16.33 -11.91 20.00
C LYS A 102 16.64 -13.30 19.44
N LYS A 103 15.87 -13.77 18.46
CA LYS A 103 16.13 -15.07 17.79
C LYS A 103 17.46 -15.08 17.06
N THR A 104 17.80 -14.00 16.35
CA THR A 104 19.05 -13.87 15.59
C THR A 104 20.27 -13.90 16.51
N LYS A 105 20.22 -13.16 17.62
CA LYS A 105 21.25 -13.17 18.67
C LYS A 105 21.43 -14.55 19.29
N LYS A 106 20.32 -15.22 19.66
CA LYS A 106 20.36 -16.58 20.24
C LYS A 106 21.01 -17.60 19.30
N ASN A 107 20.86 -17.39 17.99
CA ASN A 107 21.48 -18.24 16.97
C ASN A 107 22.92 -17.83 16.61
N HIS A 108 23.53 -16.90 17.37
CA HIS A 108 24.88 -16.37 17.14
C HIS A 108 25.10 -15.83 15.71
N LYS A 109 24.05 -15.30 15.08
CA LYS A 109 24.13 -14.67 13.76
C LYS A 109 24.27 -13.17 13.92
N THR A 110 24.97 -12.54 12.99
CA THR A 110 25.04 -11.08 12.87
C THR A 110 23.95 -10.56 11.96
N MET A 111 23.59 -9.28 12.12
CA MET A 111 22.68 -8.61 11.20
C MET A 111 23.36 -8.42 9.84
N ASN A 112 22.66 -8.77 8.76
CA ASN A 112 23.16 -8.47 7.41
C ASN A 112 22.99 -6.97 7.12
N VAL A 113 24.09 -6.29 6.76
CA VAL A 113 24.09 -4.85 6.45
C VAL A 113 23.07 -4.48 5.36
N LYS A 114 22.88 -5.33 4.33
CA LYS A 114 21.88 -5.08 3.28
C LYS A 114 20.45 -5.11 3.83
N ALA A 115 20.17 -6.05 4.73
CA ALA A 115 18.86 -6.14 5.39
C ALA A 115 18.64 -4.94 6.31
N TRP A 116 19.66 -4.55 7.08
CA TRP A 116 19.63 -3.36 7.92
C TRP A 116 19.32 -2.09 7.13
N LYS A 117 20.02 -1.86 6.00
CA LYS A 117 19.76 -0.73 5.11
C LYS A 117 18.32 -0.76 4.60
N ARG A 118 17.89 -1.90 4.02
CA ARG A 118 16.54 -2.09 3.48
C ARG A 118 15.44 -1.81 4.51
N TRP A 119 15.60 -2.27 5.75
CA TRP A 119 14.63 -2.02 6.81
C TRP A 119 14.67 -0.57 7.29
N CYS A 120 15.85 0.03 7.47
CA CYS A 120 15.96 1.45 7.81
C CYS A 120 15.25 2.33 6.78
N THR A 121 15.46 2.09 5.48
CA THR A 121 14.82 2.86 4.41
C THR A 121 13.30 2.69 4.41
N GLN A 122 12.78 1.50 4.73
CA GLN A 122 11.33 1.25 4.82
C GLN A 122 10.69 1.95 6.04
N ILE A 123 11.35 1.95 7.20
CA ILE A 123 10.86 2.69 8.39
C ILE A 123 10.83 4.19 8.09
N LEU A 124 11.93 4.72 7.56
CA LEU A 124 12.05 6.15 7.26
C LEU A 124 11.10 6.60 6.16
N SER A 125 10.81 5.74 5.18
CA SER A 125 9.79 5.99 4.15
C SER A 125 8.41 6.22 4.79
N ALA A 126 8.01 5.32 5.70
CA ALA A 126 6.75 5.47 6.43
C ALA A 126 6.74 6.72 7.34
N LEU A 127 7.83 7.01 8.04
CA LEU A 127 7.93 8.23 8.87
C LEU A 127 7.87 9.50 8.02
N SER A 128 8.58 9.54 6.90
CA SER A 128 8.55 10.68 5.98
C SER A 128 7.16 10.92 5.42
N TYR A 129 6.38 9.87 5.15
CA TYR A 129 4.99 9.98 4.73
C TYR A 129 4.11 10.56 5.83
N LEU A 130 4.20 10.04 7.06
CA LEU A 130 3.44 10.56 8.20
C LEU A 130 3.77 12.04 8.48
N HIS A 131 5.05 12.40 8.42
CA HIS A 131 5.52 13.77 8.67
C HIS A 131 5.15 14.74 7.53
N SER A 132 4.82 14.24 6.34
CA SER A 132 4.38 15.07 5.21
C SER A 132 2.85 15.20 5.09
N CYS A 133 2.07 14.55 5.95
CA CYS A 133 0.63 14.77 6.01
C CYS A 133 0.33 16.22 6.42
N ASP A 134 -0.86 16.72 6.05
CA ASP A 134 -1.34 18.02 6.49
C ASP A 134 -2.65 17.85 7.29
N PRO A 135 -2.62 18.02 8.63
CA PRO A 135 -1.46 18.33 9.45
C PRO A 135 -0.52 17.11 9.66
N PRO A 136 0.79 17.33 9.96
CA PRO A 136 1.76 16.25 10.15
C PRO A 136 1.37 15.27 11.25
N ILE A 137 1.62 13.98 11.02
CA ILE A 137 1.31 12.90 11.96
C ILE A 137 2.60 12.46 12.66
N VAL A 138 2.62 12.56 13.99
CA VAL A 138 3.72 12.03 14.80
C VAL A 138 3.38 10.62 15.28
N HIS A 139 4.25 9.64 15.01
CA HIS A 139 4.06 8.25 15.41
C HIS A 139 4.08 8.10 16.94
N GLY A 140 5.08 8.67 17.61
CA GLY A 140 5.14 8.85 19.07
C GLY A 140 5.38 7.59 19.91
N ASN A 141 5.29 6.39 19.32
CA ASN A 141 5.57 5.12 20.01
C ASN A 141 6.39 4.13 19.15
N LEU A 142 7.37 4.63 18.39
CA LEU A 142 8.17 3.77 17.51
C LEU A 142 9.20 2.98 18.34
N THR A 143 9.12 1.65 18.31
CA THR A 143 10.07 0.73 18.97
C THR A 143 10.24 -0.54 18.14
N CYS A 144 11.26 -1.35 18.41
CA CYS A 144 11.40 -2.66 17.78
C CYS A 144 10.23 -3.63 18.08
N ASP A 145 9.44 -3.38 19.13
CA ASP A 145 8.24 -4.16 19.43
C ASP A 145 7.03 -3.74 18.59
N THR A 146 6.97 -2.48 18.14
CA THR A 146 5.91 -1.94 17.29
C THR A 146 6.25 -1.96 15.80
N ILE A 147 7.41 -2.50 15.42
CA ILE A 147 7.81 -2.73 14.03
C ILE A 147 7.65 -4.23 13.74
N PHE A 148 6.93 -4.55 12.67
CA PHE A 148 6.60 -5.92 12.30
C PHE A 148 7.29 -6.33 11.00
N ILE A 149 7.72 -7.58 10.92
CA ILE A 149 8.36 -8.14 9.73
C ILE A 149 7.31 -8.90 8.92
N GLN A 150 7.47 -8.95 7.60
CA GLN A 150 6.71 -9.79 6.68
C GLN A 150 7.61 -10.85 6.03
N HIS A 151 6.99 -11.94 5.58
CA HIS A 151 7.67 -13.09 4.96
C HIS A 151 8.44 -12.73 3.68
N ASN A 152 8.04 -11.67 2.97
CA ASN A 152 8.68 -11.17 1.74
C ASN A 152 9.82 -10.16 2.02
N GLY A 153 10.24 -9.99 3.28
CA GLY A 153 11.30 -9.05 3.66
C GLY A 153 10.87 -7.57 3.65
N LEU A 154 9.56 -7.31 3.58
CA LEU A 154 8.99 -6.02 3.94
C LEU A 154 8.84 -5.91 5.46
N ILE A 155 8.74 -4.67 5.93
CA ILE A 155 8.41 -4.35 7.31
C ILE A 155 7.25 -3.35 7.33
N LYS A 156 6.49 -3.36 8.42
CA LYS A 156 5.44 -2.38 8.67
C LYS A 156 5.57 -1.80 10.07
N ILE A 157 5.47 -0.49 10.19
CA ILE A 157 5.35 0.18 11.48
C ILE A 157 3.89 0.14 11.92
N GLY A 158 3.62 -0.36 13.12
CA GLY A 158 2.30 -0.36 13.74
C GLY A 158 2.21 0.67 14.87
N SER A 159 1.07 0.72 15.56
CA SER A 159 0.87 1.61 16.72
C SER A 159 0.91 3.12 16.43
N VAL A 160 0.78 3.56 15.18
CA VAL A 160 0.55 4.98 14.83
C VAL A 160 -0.68 5.54 15.58
N TRP A 161 -1.69 4.68 15.75
CA TRP A 161 -2.97 4.96 16.40
C TRP A 161 -2.91 4.94 17.93
N HIS A 162 -1.82 4.41 18.49
CA HIS A 162 -1.66 4.19 19.93
C HIS A 162 -1.70 5.51 20.70
N ARG A 163 -1.04 6.56 20.20
CA ARG A 163 -1.01 7.87 20.85
C ARG A 163 -2.41 8.49 21.00
N LEU A 164 -3.26 8.24 20.00
CA LEU A 164 -4.63 8.72 20.00
C LEU A 164 -5.54 7.88 20.89
N PHE A 165 -5.53 6.55 20.70
CA PHE A 165 -6.49 5.66 21.37
C PHE A 165 -6.11 5.27 22.79
N VAL A 166 -4.82 5.30 23.14
CA VAL A 166 -4.31 4.89 24.46
C VAL A 166 -3.86 6.09 25.29
N ASN A 167 -3.09 7.01 24.71
CA ASN A 167 -2.52 8.13 25.48
C ASN A 167 -3.41 9.38 25.49
N GLY A 168 -4.47 9.43 24.69
CA GLY A 168 -5.37 10.58 24.63
C GLY A 168 -4.70 11.87 24.19
N LYS A 169 -3.65 11.75 23.37
CA LYS A 169 -2.94 12.90 22.81
C LYS A 169 -3.20 12.95 21.31
N CYS A 170 -3.54 14.14 20.82
CA CYS A 170 -3.79 14.30 19.41
C CYS A 170 -2.47 14.16 18.64
N CYS A 171 -2.44 13.24 17.68
CA CYS A 171 -1.28 13.04 16.81
C CYS A 171 -1.08 14.17 15.79
N PHE A 172 -2.03 15.09 15.68
CA PHE A 172 -2.13 16.11 14.61
C PHE A 172 -1.78 17.55 15.02
N PHE A 173 -1.38 17.82 16.28
CA PHE A 173 -1.19 19.20 16.77
C PHE A 173 0.11 19.44 17.53
N ALA A 174 1.12 18.60 17.32
CA ALA A 174 2.41 18.78 17.94
C ALA A 174 3.38 19.43 16.94
N GLU A 175 3.23 20.74 16.73
CA GLU A 175 4.24 21.58 16.09
C GLU A 175 5.58 21.31 16.83
N ASP A 176 6.57 20.73 16.14
CA ASP A 176 7.92 20.34 16.60
C ASP A 176 8.18 18.91 17.18
N ASP A 177 7.20 18.00 17.24
CA ASP A 177 7.37 16.71 17.95
C ASP A 177 7.82 15.50 17.08
N TYR A 178 7.89 15.64 15.75
CA TYR A 178 8.33 14.54 14.86
C TYR A 178 9.80 14.15 15.07
N SER A 179 10.60 15.03 15.68
CA SER A 179 11.98 14.73 16.10
C SER A 179 12.06 13.60 17.15
N ILE A 180 10.97 13.29 17.86
CA ILE A 180 10.87 12.11 18.74
C ILE A 180 10.89 10.84 17.91
N ASP A 181 10.17 10.80 16.78
CA ASP A 181 10.16 9.63 15.90
C ASP A 181 11.55 9.37 15.33
N ILE A 182 12.31 10.42 15.01
CA ILE A 182 13.70 10.31 14.55
C ILE A 182 14.61 9.73 15.63
N TYR A 183 14.45 10.17 16.88
CA TYR A 183 15.19 9.61 18.00
C TYR A 183 14.86 8.13 18.20
N SER A 184 13.58 7.79 18.24
CA SER A 184 13.10 6.41 18.36
C SER A 184 13.58 5.53 17.21
N PHE A 185 13.58 6.05 15.98
CA PHE A 185 14.15 5.38 14.82
C PHE A 185 15.65 5.12 15.02
N GLY A 186 16.41 6.11 15.49
CA GLY A 186 17.84 5.97 15.79
C GLY A 186 18.13 4.85 16.78
N ILE A 187 17.31 4.72 17.83
CA ILE A 187 17.41 3.62 18.81
C ILE A 187 17.10 2.27 18.15
N CYS A 188 16.04 2.18 17.34
CA CYS A 188 15.70 0.95 16.61
C CYS A 188 16.81 0.57 15.62
N ALA A 189 17.35 1.53 14.88
CA ALA A 189 18.42 1.32 13.92
C ALA A 189 19.71 0.84 14.59
N LEU A 190 20.03 1.43 15.75
CA LEU A 190 21.16 1.00 16.57
C LEU A 190 20.94 -0.42 17.10
N GLU A 191 19.76 -0.71 17.66
CA GLU A 191 19.40 -2.03 18.16
C GLU A 191 19.44 -3.10 17.05
N MET A 192 18.99 -2.79 15.83
CA MET A 192 19.12 -3.70 14.70
C MET A 192 20.58 -4.00 14.35
N ALA A 193 21.46 -3.02 14.48
CA ALA A 193 22.88 -3.16 14.16
C ALA A 193 23.64 -3.96 15.23
N VAL A 194 23.37 -3.70 16.51
CA VAL A 194 24.05 -4.39 17.64
C VAL A 194 23.28 -5.62 18.18
N LEU A 195 22.10 -5.91 17.62
CA LEU A 195 21.13 -6.94 17.98
C LEU A 195 20.46 -6.80 19.36
N GLU A 196 21.06 -6.08 20.30
CA GLU A 196 20.45 -5.71 21.57
C GLU A 196 21.24 -4.57 22.22
N ILE A 197 20.53 -3.54 22.69
CA ILE A 197 21.12 -2.52 23.55
C ILE A 197 20.93 -2.96 25.00
N GLN A 198 22.03 -3.11 25.74
CA GLN A 198 21.96 -3.50 27.15
C GLN A 198 21.33 -2.37 27.96
N ALA A 199 20.12 -2.60 28.47
CA ALA A 199 19.53 -1.73 29.50
C ALA A 199 20.03 -2.21 30.87
N ASN A 200 20.51 -1.29 31.71
CA ASN A 200 21.08 -1.59 33.03
C ASN A 200 20.00 -1.97 34.07
N GLY A 201 19.08 -2.88 33.73
CA GLY A 201 17.98 -3.31 34.61
C GLY A 201 16.75 -2.40 34.60
N ASP A 202 16.85 -1.19 34.06
CA ASP A 202 15.71 -0.30 33.83
C ASP A 202 15.00 -0.60 32.50
N THR A 203 13.71 -0.27 32.42
CA THR A 203 12.94 -0.32 31.16
C THR A 203 13.40 0.72 30.14
N ALA A 204 14.13 1.75 30.58
CA ALA A 204 14.67 2.80 29.73
C ALA A 204 16.17 2.57 29.44
N VAL A 205 16.56 2.75 28.18
CA VAL A 205 17.95 2.64 27.73
C VAL A 205 18.73 3.89 28.15
N SER A 206 19.86 3.72 28.85
CA SER A 206 20.68 4.85 29.29
C SER A 206 21.47 5.49 28.14
N LYS A 207 21.85 6.76 28.31
CA LYS A 207 22.63 7.52 27.30
C LYS A 207 24.01 6.90 27.08
N GLU A 208 24.59 6.35 28.14
CA GLU A 208 25.88 5.66 28.12
C GLU A 208 25.79 4.37 27.31
N ALA A 209 24.72 3.60 27.48
CA ALA A 209 24.48 2.37 26.72
C ALA A 209 24.32 2.65 25.22
N ILE A 210 23.60 3.73 24.86
CA ILE A 210 23.45 4.18 23.47
C ILE A 210 24.81 4.56 22.89
N THR A 211 25.61 5.33 23.64
CA THR A 211 26.93 5.80 23.19
C THR A 211 27.89 4.61 22.99
N HIS A 212 27.93 3.69 23.94
CA HIS A 212 28.75 2.48 23.87
C HIS A 212 28.34 1.58 22.70
N ALA A 213 27.04 1.34 22.53
CA ALA A 213 26.52 0.58 21.38
C ALA A 213 26.89 1.25 20.05
N GLY A 214 26.76 2.59 19.94
CA GLY A 214 27.18 3.31 18.74
C GLY A 214 28.68 3.21 18.46
N GLN A 215 29.52 3.24 19.49
CA GLN A 215 30.97 3.07 19.36
C GLN A 215 31.38 1.66 18.94
N SER A 216 30.57 0.65 19.27
CA SER A 216 30.82 -0.75 18.90
C SER A 216 30.57 -1.08 17.42
N LEU A 217 29.95 -0.15 16.66
CA LEU A 217 29.72 -0.33 15.22
C LEU A 217 31.01 -0.23 14.42
N GLU A 218 31.28 -1.26 13.62
CA GLU A 218 32.48 -1.34 12.77
C GLU A 218 32.42 -0.34 11.60
N ASP A 219 31.24 -0.13 11.00
CA ASP A 219 31.06 0.80 9.88
C ASP A 219 30.92 2.25 10.39
N PRO A 220 31.85 3.15 10.03
CA PRO A 220 31.80 4.56 10.42
C PRO A 220 30.54 5.28 9.94
N LEU A 221 30.00 4.91 8.77
CA LEU A 221 28.80 5.54 8.20
C LEU A 221 27.53 5.13 8.95
N MET A 222 27.44 3.86 9.38
CA MET A 222 26.34 3.41 10.23
C MET A 222 26.39 4.07 11.61
N ARG A 223 27.60 4.26 12.15
CA ARG A 223 27.82 4.98 13.40
C ARG A 223 27.41 6.45 13.31
N GLU A 224 27.88 7.17 12.29
CA GLU A 224 27.49 8.56 12.06
C GLU A 224 25.98 8.70 11.91
N PHE A 225 25.38 7.83 11.10
CA PHE A 225 23.94 7.80 10.84
C PHE A 225 23.12 7.60 12.12
N THR A 226 23.40 6.55 12.89
CA THR A 226 22.67 6.24 14.13
C THR A 226 22.88 7.34 15.17
N GLN A 227 24.10 7.88 15.31
CA GLN A 227 24.41 8.97 16.23
C GLN A 227 23.73 10.29 15.87
N SER A 228 23.57 10.60 14.57
CA SER A 228 22.85 11.80 14.13
C SER A 228 21.38 11.80 14.57
N CYS A 229 20.75 10.62 14.63
CA CYS A 229 19.36 10.44 15.03
C CYS A 229 19.16 10.61 16.54
N VAL A 230 20.10 10.14 17.37
CA VAL A 230 19.99 10.10 18.84
C VAL A 230 20.61 11.33 19.53
N ARG A 231 20.77 12.45 18.81
CA ARG A 231 21.28 13.70 19.38
C ARG A 231 20.40 14.19 20.53
N THR A 232 21.02 14.75 21.56
CA THR A 232 20.33 15.25 22.76
C THR A 232 19.38 16.39 22.40
N GLU A 233 19.82 17.32 21.56
CA GLU A 233 18.98 18.40 21.06
C GLU A 233 18.10 17.93 19.89
N ALA A 234 16.78 18.05 20.06
CA ALA A 234 15.78 17.66 19.06
C ALA A 234 15.96 18.38 17.72
N LYS A 235 16.28 19.68 17.73
CA LYS A 235 16.44 20.52 16.54
C LYS A 235 17.67 20.17 15.69
N LEU A 236 18.65 19.47 16.28
CA LEU A 236 19.85 19.04 15.56
C LEU A 236 19.69 17.67 14.90
N ARG A 237 18.55 17.01 15.11
CA ARG A 237 18.25 15.72 14.48
C ARG A 237 17.81 15.98 13.02
N PRO A 238 18.33 15.20 12.05
CA PRO A 238 17.89 15.31 10.67
C PRO A 238 16.43 14.89 10.52
N THR A 239 15.77 15.32 9.44
CA THR A 239 14.41 14.84 9.15
C THR A 239 14.44 13.40 8.63
N ALA A 240 13.30 12.72 8.63
CA ALA A 240 13.19 11.38 8.02
C ALA A 240 13.62 11.44 6.56
N HIS A 241 13.18 12.48 5.84
CA HIS A 241 13.56 12.74 4.45
C HIS A 241 15.08 12.91 4.29
N ASP A 242 15.77 13.68 5.14
CA ASP A 242 17.22 13.86 5.03
C ASP A 242 17.99 12.55 5.25
N LEU A 243 17.56 11.76 6.24
CA LEU A 243 18.17 10.46 6.56
C LEU A 243 18.09 9.48 5.39
N LEU A 244 17.04 9.56 4.61
CA LEU A 244 16.84 8.73 3.44
C LEU A 244 17.85 9.01 2.31
N PHE A 245 18.38 10.23 2.25
CA PHE A 245 19.48 10.61 1.34
C PHE A 245 20.86 10.51 1.98
N HIS A 246 20.95 10.01 3.21
CA HIS A 246 22.23 9.78 3.86
C HIS A 246 23.05 8.71 3.12
N ARG A 247 24.36 8.93 2.96
CA ARG A 247 25.28 8.07 2.17
C ARG A 247 25.26 6.59 2.54
N VAL A 248 24.89 6.27 3.79
CA VAL A 248 24.80 4.88 4.25
C VAL A 248 23.60 4.14 3.63
N LEU A 249 22.49 4.84 3.40
CA LEU A 249 21.24 4.30 2.85
C LEU A 249 21.10 4.59 1.36
N PHE A 250 21.62 5.74 0.91
CA PHE A 250 21.54 6.17 -0.47
C PHE A 250 22.39 5.25 -1.35
N GLU A 251 21.69 4.38 -2.07
CA GLU A 251 22.26 3.55 -3.11
C GLU A 251 21.75 4.07 -4.45
N VAL A 252 22.67 4.36 -5.38
CA VAL A 252 22.28 4.71 -6.75
C VAL A 252 21.69 3.45 -7.37
N HIS A 253 20.37 3.44 -7.57
CA HIS A 253 19.72 2.32 -8.22
C HIS A 253 20.35 2.06 -9.58
N SER A 254 20.68 0.79 -9.83
CA SER A 254 21.25 0.39 -11.11
C SER A 254 20.35 0.85 -12.27
N LEU A 255 20.95 1.20 -13.40
CA LEU A 255 20.21 1.56 -14.62
C LEU A 255 19.17 0.48 -14.98
N LYS A 256 19.47 -0.78 -14.68
CA LYS A 256 18.56 -1.93 -14.82
C LYS A 256 17.27 -1.76 -14.00
N LEU A 257 17.38 -1.36 -12.74
CA LEU A 257 16.23 -1.15 -11.86
C LEU A 257 15.44 0.10 -12.28
N LEU A 258 16.13 1.18 -12.64
CA LEU A 258 15.50 2.38 -13.19
C LEU A 258 14.70 2.06 -14.46
N ALA A 259 15.31 1.32 -15.40
CA ALA A 259 14.64 0.88 -16.61
C ALA A 259 13.43 -0.01 -16.32
N ALA A 260 13.51 -0.94 -15.36
CA ALA A 260 12.39 -1.80 -14.96
C ALA A 260 11.19 -1.00 -14.43
N HIS A 261 11.42 0.00 -13.58
CA HIS A 261 10.34 0.87 -13.10
C HIS A 261 9.78 1.78 -14.18
N CYS A 262 10.61 2.35 -15.06
CA CYS A 262 10.13 3.09 -16.22
C CYS A 262 9.30 2.19 -17.12
N PHE A 263 9.68 0.92 -17.29
CA PHE A 263 8.94 -0.06 -18.05
C PHE A 263 7.57 -0.36 -17.43
N ILE A 264 7.52 -0.69 -16.13
CA ILE A 264 6.26 -0.98 -15.40
C ILE A 264 5.35 0.24 -15.39
N SER A 265 5.91 1.42 -15.12
CA SER A 265 5.16 2.68 -15.07
C SER A 265 4.59 3.09 -16.43
N ASN A 266 5.12 2.56 -17.55
CA ASN A 266 4.63 2.82 -18.91
C ASN A 266 4.07 1.56 -19.58
N GLN A 267 3.81 0.48 -18.81
CA GLN A 267 3.39 -0.80 -19.36
C GLN A 267 2.05 -0.72 -20.12
N TYR A 268 1.24 0.31 -19.85
CA TYR A 268 0.00 0.56 -20.58
C TYR A 268 0.19 1.02 -22.04
N PHE A 269 1.40 1.43 -22.43
CA PHE A 269 1.75 1.74 -23.82
C PHE A 269 2.37 0.56 -24.58
N LEU A 270 2.62 -0.57 -23.92
CA LEU A 270 3.39 -1.69 -24.48
C LEU A 270 2.50 -2.93 -24.62
N PRO A 271 2.57 -3.66 -25.76
CA PRO A 271 1.88 -4.95 -25.92
C PRO A 271 2.26 -5.95 -24.83
N GLU A 272 1.33 -6.80 -24.37
CA GLU A 272 1.57 -7.80 -23.30
C GLU A 272 2.75 -8.74 -23.60
N ASN A 273 2.99 -9.05 -24.88
CA ASN A 273 4.09 -9.91 -25.32
C ASN A 273 5.38 -9.13 -25.69
N CYS A 274 5.44 -7.82 -25.47
CA CYS A 274 6.54 -6.97 -25.94
C CYS A 274 7.90 -7.43 -25.41
N VAL A 275 7.95 -7.93 -24.17
CA VAL A 275 9.19 -8.44 -23.57
C VAL A 275 9.60 -9.75 -24.25
N GLU A 276 8.69 -10.71 -24.36
CA GLU A 276 8.99 -11.99 -25.01
C GLU A 276 9.38 -11.83 -26.49
N GLU A 277 8.67 -11.00 -27.24
CA GLU A 277 8.95 -10.76 -28.66
C GLU A 277 10.31 -10.11 -28.85
N LYS A 278 10.65 -9.10 -28.04
CA LYS A 278 11.96 -8.46 -28.11
C LYS A 278 13.07 -9.42 -27.70
N THR A 279 12.89 -10.21 -26.65
CA THR A 279 13.92 -11.18 -26.21
C THR A 279 14.14 -12.28 -27.24
N LYS A 280 13.09 -12.76 -27.94
CA LYS A 280 13.19 -13.75 -29.02
C LYS A 280 13.88 -13.20 -30.28
N SER A 281 13.80 -11.89 -30.51
CA SER A 281 14.40 -11.22 -31.68
C SER A 281 15.89 -10.87 -31.54
N ILE A 282 16.50 -11.07 -30.36
CA ILE A 282 17.91 -10.73 -30.11
C ILE A 282 18.82 -11.82 -30.67
N ASP A 283 19.70 -11.46 -31.60
CA ASP A 283 20.77 -12.34 -32.08
C ASP A 283 21.83 -12.55 -30.96
N PRO A 284 22.06 -13.79 -30.49
CA PRO A 284 23.08 -14.09 -29.47
C PRO A 284 24.49 -13.67 -29.87
N ASN A 285 24.79 -13.62 -31.18
CA ASN A 285 26.09 -13.20 -31.71
C ASN A 285 26.16 -11.71 -31.99
N GLY A 286 25.06 -10.98 -31.87
CA GLY A 286 25.00 -9.54 -32.03
C GLY A 286 25.93 -8.84 -31.03
N ILE A 287 26.63 -7.81 -31.52
CA ILE A 287 27.48 -6.97 -30.68
C ILE A 287 26.55 -6.06 -29.86
N MET A 288 26.53 -6.26 -28.55
CA MET A 288 25.76 -5.45 -27.62
C MET A 288 26.47 -4.13 -27.29
N ALA A 289 27.79 -4.16 -27.16
CA ALA A 289 28.61 -2.97 -26.93
C ALA A 289 30.04 -3.16 -27.45
N GLU A 290 30.64 -2.09 -27.93
CA GLU A 290 32.04 -2.05 -28.37
C GLU A 290 32.75 -0.87 -27.71
N ILE A 291 33.94 -1.12 -27.17
CA ILE A 291 34.84 -0.09 -26.62
C ILE A 291 36.10 -0.07 -27.47
N ASN A 292 36.27 1.02 -28.21
CA ASN A 292 37.47 1.24 -29.00
C ASN A 292 38.56 1.90 -28.15
N HIS A 293 39.78 1.40 -28.27
CA HIS A 293 40.97 1.97 -27.63
C HIS A 293 42.00 2.36 -28.70
N SER A 294 42.73 3.44 -28.45
CA SER A 294 43.80 3.94 -29.34
C SER A 294 45.07 3.09 -29.29
N ASP A 295 45.27 2.41 -28.17
CA ASP A 295 46.55 1.88 -27.69
C ASP A 295 46.49 0.38 -27.37
N ARG A 296 45.29 -0.22 -27.46
CA ARG A 296 45.06 -1.66 -27.29
C ARG A 296 43.91 -2.13 -28.18
N PRO A 297 43.80 -3.44 -28.49
CA PRO A 297 42.65 -3.96 -29.22
C PRO A 297 41.33 -3.62 -28.50
N GLY A 298 40.32 -3.24 -29.29
CA GLY A 298 38.98 -2.91 -28.80
C GLY A 298 38.30 -4.11 -28.13
N ILE A 299 37.41 -3.82 -27.19
CA ILE A 299 36.64 -4.84 -26.46
C ILE A 299 35.24 -4.88 -27.04
N GLN A 300 34.84 -6.06 -27.54
CA GLN A 300 33.47 -6.30 -28.01
C GLN A 300 32.73 -7.23 -27.02
N ILE A 301 31.55 -6.80 -26.58
CA ILE A 301 30.64 -7.55 -25.73
C ILE A 301 29.47 -8.00 -26.60
N LYS A 302 29.26 -9.32 -26.70
CA LYS A 302 28.14 -9.93 -27.43
C LYS A 302 26.98 -10.24 -26.48
N TYR A 303 25.77 -10.34 -27.01
CA TYR A 303 24.60 -10.72 -26.22
C TYR A 303 24.76 -12.08 -25.52
N SER A 304 25.46 -13.05 -26.14
CA SER A 304 25.78 -14.35 -25.54
C SER A 304 26.70 -14.30 -24.32
N HIS A 305 27.43 -13.21 -24.12
CA HIS A 305 28.30 -13.03 -22.94
C HIS A 305 27.52 -12.50 -21.71
N VAL A 306 26.25 -12.15 -21.86
CA VAL A 306 25.39 -11.68 -20.78
C VAL A 306 24.44 -12.80 -20.37
N SER A 307 24.40 -13.14 -19.08
CA SER A 307 23.49 -14.17 -18.58
C SER A 307 22.03 -13.81 -18.89
N PRO A 308 21.20 -14.77 -19.36
CA PRO A 308 19.78 -14.55 -19.53
C PRO A 308 19.21 -14.09 -18.20
N LEU A 309 18.66 -12.89 -18.19
CA LEU A 309 18.02 -12.36 -17.01
C LEU A 309 16.65 -13.04 -16.89
N GLU A 310 16.30 -13.58 -15.71
CA GLU A 310 14.91 -13.92 -15.38
C GLU A 310 14.10 -12.62 -15.28
N LEU A 311 13.83 -12.01 -16.44
CA LEU A 311 13.31 -10.66 -16.55
C LEU A 311 11.87 -10.59 -16.01
N ASP A 312 11.07 -11.62 -16.24
CA ASP A 312 9.69 -11.68 -15.75
C ASP A 312 9.63 -11.68 -14.23
N LYS A 313 10.43 -12.54 -13.59
CA LYS A 313 10.54 -12.58 -12.12
C LYS A 313 11.07 -11.27 -11.57
N PHE A 314 12.08 -10.68 -12.20
CA PHE A 314 12.63 -9.40 -11.77
C PHE A 314 11.62 -8.26 -11.89
N LEU A 315 10.87 -8.18 -13.00
CA LEU A 315 9.82 -7.19 -13.21
C LEU A 315 8.66 -7.37 -12.20
N GLU A 316 8.27 -8.62 -11.92
CA GLU A 316 7.24 -8.93 -10.93
C GLU A 316 7.70 -8.54 -9.50
N ASP A 317 8.95 -8.84 -9.14
CA ASP A 317 9.54 -8.41 -7.87
C ASP A 317 9.56 -6.87 -7.75
N VAL A 318 9.91 -6.17 -8.84
CA VAL A 318 9.89 -4.68 -8.89
C VAL A 318 8.47 -4.15 -8.74
N LYS A 319 7.50 -4.73 -9.44
CA LYS A 319 6.07 -4.38 -9.38
C LYS A 319 5.49 -4.58 -7.99
N ASN A 320 5.90 -5.65 -7.31
CA ASN A 320 5.54 -5.97 -5.93
C ASN A 320 6.29 -5.13 -4.89
N GLY A 321 7.11 -4.17 -5.34
CA GLY A 321 7.80 -3.22 -4.46
C GLY A 321 9.00 -3.82 -3.73
N ILE A 322 9.50 -4.99 -4.16
CA ILE A 322 10.70 -5.62 -3.57
C ILE A 322 11.95 -4.78 -3.86
N TYR A 323 11.96 -4.08 -5.00
CA TYR A 323 13.03 -3.16 -5.41
C TYR A 323 12.42 -1.78 -5.71
N PRO A 324 12.22 -0.89 -4.73
CA PRO A 324 11.70 0.46 -4.98
C PRO A 324 12.73 1.34 -5.73
N LEU A 325 12.28 2.24 -6.63
CA LEU A 325 13.14 3.14 -7.41
C LEU A 325 13.55 4.40 -6.64
N MET A 326 12.64 4.82 -5.76
CA MET A 326 12.84 5.78 -4.70
C MET A 326 11.94 5.28 -3.57
N ASN A 327 12.43 5.22 -2.34
CA ASN A 327 11.58 4.90 -1.19
C ASN A 327 10.58 6.04 -0.87
N PHE A 328 10.55 7.12 -1.66
CA PHE A 328 9.77 8.34 -1.43
C PHE A 328 8.85 8.59 -2.61
N ALA A 329 7.98 7.63 -2.94
CA ALA A 329 6.91 7.90 -3.88
C ALA A 329 6.05 9.05 -3.31
N SER A 330 6.33 10.28 -3.75
CA SER A 330 5.40 11.39 -3.69
C SER A 330 4.21 10.95 -4.53
N GLN A 331 3.12 10.61 -3.84
CA GLN A 331 1.77 10.41 -4.39
C GLN A 331 1.69 9.50 -5.65
N ARG A 332 1.23 8.26 -5.47
CA ARG A 332 0.33 7.72 -6.49
C ARG A 332 -0.94 8.59 -6.43
N PRO A 333 -1.46 9.10 -7.56
CA PRO A 333 -2.79 9.70 -7.58
C PRO A 333 -3.75 8.69 -6.96
N HIS A 334 -4.52 9.14 -5.98
CA HIS A 334 -5.56 8.34 -5.34
C HIS A 334 -6.35 7.55 -6.39
N PRO A 335 -6.55 6.23 -6.23
CA PRO A 335 -7.83 5.69 -6.65
C PRO A 335 -8.86 6.49 -5.87
N ILE A 336 -9.71 7.23 -6.58
CA ILE A 336 -10.88 7.91 -6.01
C ILE A 336 -11.52 6.94 -5.01
N PRO A 337 -11.78 7.35 -3.76
CA PRO A 337 -12.43 6.47 -2.79
C PRO A 337 -13.74 6.00 -3.41
N ARG A 338 -13.90 4.69 -3.61
CA ARG A 338 -15.24 4.12 -3.69
C ARG A 338 -15.90 4.51 -2.39
N ALA A 339 -16.97 5.30 -2.49
CA ALA A 339 -17.77 5.69 -1.35
C ALA A 339 -18.08 4.43 -0.53
N LEU A 340 -17.56 4.41 0.71
CA LEU A 340 -17.98 3.45 1.70
C LEU A 340 -19.51 3.60 1.81
N SER A 341 -20.22 2.51 1.57
CA SER A 341 -21.65 2.41 1.79
C SER A 341 -21.96 2.88 3.21
N LEU A 342 -22.56 4.07 3.31
CA LEU A 342 -23.17 4.56 4.53
C LEU A 342 -24.30 3.58 4.86
N SER A 343 -24.08 2.75 5.88
CA SER A 343 -25.14 1.97 6.50
C SER A 343 -26.16 2.92 7.12
N GLN A 344 -27.29 3.10 6.44
CA GLN A 344 -28.47 3.78 6.98
C GLN A 344 -29.12 2.92 8.06
N GLU A 345 -28.92 3.28 9.33
CA GLU A 345 -29.92 3.07 10.38
C GLU A 345 -30.79 4.33 10.48
N HIS A 346 -31.87 4.41 9.70
CA HIS A 346 -33.06 5.14 10.13
C HIS A 346 -34.31 4.65 9.40
N MET A 347 -35.35 4.38 10.20
CA MET A 347 -36.65 3.86 9.79
C MET A 347 -37.42 4.84 8.90
N GLU A 348 -38.28 4.24 8.07
CA GLU A 348 -39.15 4.82 7.04
C GLU A 348 -39.96 6.05 7.47
N THR A 349 -40.07 7.03 6.58
CA THR A 349 -41.34 7.75 6.33
C THR A 349 -41.46 8.11 4.86
N VAL A 350 -42.53 7.58 4.24
CA VAL A 350 -42.94 7.71 2.84
C VAL A 350 -43.16 9.17 2.44
N LYS A 351 -42.42 9.69 1.44
CA LYS A 351 -42.87 10.75 0.51
C LYS A 351 -42.21 10.61 -0.88
N THR A 352 -43.06 10.39 -1.88
CA THR A 352 -42.96 10.65 -3.34
C THR A 352 -41.58 10.71 -4.02
N PRO A 353 -41.35 9.92 -5.10
CA PRO A 353 -40.05 9.87 -5.78
C PRO A 353 -39.82 11.17 -6.54
N THR A 354 -38.86 11.95 -6.06
CA THR A 354 -38.16 12.93 -6.91
C THR A 354 -37.03 12.12 -7.55
N PRO A 355 -36.85 12.10 -8.88
CA PRO A 355 -35.83 11.26 -9.49
C PRO A 355 -34.46 11.74 -8.98
N GLU A 356 -33.77 10.88 -8.24
CA GLU A 356 -32.37 11.07 -7.88
C GLU A 356 -31.56 11.35 -9.15
N PRO A 357 -30.56 12.24 -9.11
CA PRO A 357 -29.70 12.46 -10.26
C PRO A 357 -28.99 11.14 -10.57
N GLN A 358 -29.38 10.52 -11.68
CA GLN A 358 -28.78 9.29 -12.19
C GLN A 358 -27.28 9.54 -12.35
N GLU A 359 -26.44 8.81 -11.60
CA GLU A 359 -24.98 8.93 -11.70
C GLU A 359 -24.57 8.62 -13.14
N THR A 360 -24.15 9.64 -13.89
CA THR A 360 -23.77 9.45 -15.29
C THR A 360 -22.42 8.77 -15.38
N GLU A 361 -22.32 7.71 -16.19
CA GLU A 361 -21.05 7.05 -16.48
C GLU A 361 -20.12 8.02 -17.22
N THR A 362 -18.96 8.29 -16.63
CA THR A 362 -17.97 9.24 -17.17
C THR A 362 -16.86 8.55 -17.95
N ARG A 363 -16.69 7.24 -17.76
CA ARG A 363 -15.65 6.43 -18.39
C ARG A 363 -15.94 6.18 -19.87
N LYS A 364 -14.92 6.27 -20.70
CA LYS A 364 -15.05 6.04 -22.14
C LYS A 364 -14.87 4.57 -22.47
N VAL A 365 -15.74 4.05 -23.34
CA VAL A 365 -15.56 2.72 -23.92
C VAL A 365 -14.43 2.80 -24.95
N VAL A 366 -13.32 2.12 -24.66
CA VAL A 366 -12.12 2.05 -25.52
C VAL A 366 -12.21 0.88 -26.48
N GLN A 367 -12.76 -0.26 -26.04
CA GLN A 367 -12.95 -1.43 -26.88
C GLN A 367 -14.31 -2.06 -26.61
N MET A 368 -14.97 -2.56 -27.65
CA MET A 368 -16.25 -3.23 -27.55
C MET A 368 -16.26 -4.47 -28.44
N HIS A 369 -16.68 -5.60 -27.86
CA HIS A 369 -17.04 -6.79 -28.62
C HIS A 369 -18.53 -7.05 -28.46
N CYS A 370 -19.18 -7.35 -29.57
CA CYS A 370 -20.60 -7.63 -29.61
C CYS A 370 -20.78 -9.01 -30.23
N ASN A 371 -21.48 -9.90 -29.53
CA ASN A 371 -21.90 -11.20 -30.02
C ASN A 371 -23.43 -11.26 -30.01
N LEU A 372 -24.02 -11.75 -31.10
CA LEU A 372 -25.47 -11.88 -31.23
C LEU A 372 -25.78 -13.32 -31.64
N GLU A 373 -26.44 -14.06 -30.76
CA GLU A 373 -26.80 -15.46 -30.98
C GLU A 373 -28.31 -15.56 -31.22
N ALA A 374 -28.72 -16.07 -32.37
CA ALA A 374 -30.14 -16.29 -32.67
C ALA A 374 -30.61 -17.60 -32.01
N ASN A 375 -31.76 -17.55 -31.33
CA ASN A 375 -32.36 -18.74 -30.76
C ASN A 375 -33.01 -19.61 -31.87
N GLU A 376 -33.09 -20.93 -31.66
CA GLU A 376 -33.50 -21.92 -32.69
C GLU A 376 -34.91 -21.70 -33.26
N GLU A 377 -35.78 -20.95 -32.56
CA GLU A 377 -37.13 -20.57 -33.02
C GLU A 377 -37.21 -19.22 -33.75
N GLY A 378 -36.09 -18.48 -33.90
CA GLY A 378 -36.00 -17.25 -34.71
C GLY A 378 -36.75 -16.02 -34.16
N THR A 379 -37.34 -16.10 -32.97
CA THR A 379 -38.17 -15.03 -32.39
C THR A 379 -37.41 -14.06 -31.48
N ARG A 380 -36.22 -14.44 -30.99
CA ARG A 380 -35.38 -13.63 -30.09
C ARG A 380 -33.90 -13.88 -30.38
N SER A 381 -33.09 -12.83 -30.27
CA SER A 381 -31.62 -12.92 -30.39
C SER A 381 -30.97 -12.52 -29.07
N HIS A 382 -30.10 -13.36 -28.54
CA HIS A 382 -29.35 -13.07 -27.32
C HIS A 382 -28.14 -12.20 -27.66
N LEU A 383 -28.12 -10.97 -27.16
CA LEU A 383 -27.04 -10.02 -27.34
C LEU A 383 -26.10 -10.09 -26.14
N SER A 384 -24.81 -10.29 -26.40
CA SER A 384 -23.74 -10.19 -25.41
C SER A 384 -22.75 -9.11 -25.82
N LEU A 385 -22.56 -8.13 -24.93
CA LEU A 385 -21.67 -6.99 -25.11
C LEU A 385 -20.55 -7.07 -24.10
N PHE A 386 -19.31 -7.02 -24.58
CA PHE A 386 -18.12 -6.93 -23.75
C PHE A 386 -17.46 -5.58 -23.96
N LEU A 387 -17.49 -4.74 -22.94
CA LEU A 387 -17.00 -3.37 -22.96
C LEU A 387 -15.71 -3.28 -22.14
N LYS A 388 -14.68 -2.71 -22.73
CA LYS A 388 -13.44 -2.32 -22.04
C LYS A 388 -13.43 -0.81 -21.88
N MET A 389 -13.42 -0.37 -20.65
CA MET A 389 -13.39 1.04 -20.29
C MET A 389 -11.93 1.56 -20.29
N ASP A 390 -11.76 2.87 -20.32
CA ASP A 390 -10.46 3.57 -20.29
C ASP A 390 -9.67 3.37 -18.99
N ASP A 391 -10.35 3.09 -17.89
CA ASP A 391 -9.76 2.67 -16.61
C ASP A 391 -9.36 1.17 -16.57
N LYS A 392 -9.46 0.47 -17.71
CA LYS A 392 -9.22 -0.97 -17.89
C LYS A 392 -10.22 -1.88 -17.16
N LEU A 393 -11.32 -1.37 -16.60
CA LEU A 393 -12.39 -2.23 -16.12
C LEU A 393 -13.18 -2.80 -17.30
N HIS A 394 -13.58 -4.05 -17.14
CA HIS A 394 -14.36 -4.77 -18.13
C HIS A 394 -15.80 -4.88 -17.63
N ARG A 395 -16.75 -4.66 -18.53
CA ARG A 395 -18.17 -4.79 -18.24
C ARG A 395 -18.78 -5.70 -19.31
N GLN A 396 -19.34 -6.82 -18.86
CA GLN A 396 -20.09 -7.72 -19.71
C GLN A 396 -21.58 -7.50 -19.46
N LEU A 397 -22.31 -7.21 -20.53
CA LEU A 397 -23.76 -7.01 -20.50
C LEU A 397 -24.37 -8.05 -21.42
N SER A 398 -25.45 -8.67 -20.98
CA SER A 398 -26.23 -9.56 -21.83
C SER A 398 -27.72 -9.26 -21.69
N CYS A 399 -28.42 -9.28 -22.81
CA CYS A 399 -29.87 -9.14 -22.85
C CYS A 399 -30.45 -9.85 -24.07
N ASP A 400 -31.73 -10.22 -23.98
CA ASP A 400 -32.46 -10.70 -25.13
C ASP A 400 -33.03 -9.51 -25.91
N VAL A 401 -32.79 -9.50 -27.21
CA VAL A 401 -33.26 -8.46 -28.13
C VAL A 401 -34.38 -9.01 -28.98
N LEU A 402 -35.48 -8.26 -29.06
CA LEU A 402 -36.62 -8.57 -29.92
C LEU A 402 -36.40 -7.99 -31.33
N PRO A 403 -36.98 -8.59 -32.38
CA PRO A 403 -36.90 -8.06 -33.74
C PRO A 403 -37.43 -6.62 -33.90
N THR A 404 -38.23 -6.15 -32.95
CA THR A 404 -38.80 -4.80 -32.90
C THR A 404 -37.88 -3.76 -32.26
N ASP A 405 -36.83 -4.20 -31.55
CA ASP A 405 -35.96 -3.31 -30.79
C ASP A 405 -34.99 -2.60 -31.73
N ARG A 406 -34.87 -1.27 -31.56
CA ARG A 406 -33.98 -0.47 -32.39
C ARG A 406 -32.65 -0.24 -31.66
N PRO A 407 -31.52 -0.31 -32.38
CA PRO A 407 -30.19 -0.10 -31.79
C PRO A 407 -30.01 1.27 -31.13
N LYS A 408 -30.71 2.29 -31.64
CA LYS A 408 -30.67 3.64 -31.07
C LYS A 408 -31.29 3.67 -29.67
N ASP A 409 -32.39 2.96 -29.50
CA ASP A 409 -33.15 2.94 -28.26
C ASP A 409 -32.34 2.17 -27.20
N LEU A 410 -31.73 1.04 -27.59
CA LEU A 410 -30.81 0.28 -26.74
C LEU A 410 -29.57 1.11 -26.33
N ALA A 411 -28.97 1.87 -27.25
CA ALA A 411 -27.83 2.73 -26.92
C ALA A 411 -28.21 3.87 -25.97
N CYS A 412 -29.43 4.42 -26.12
CA CYS A 412 -29.97 5.42 -25.20
C CYS A 412 -30.22 4.82 -23.82
N GLU A 413 -30.75 3.60 -23.73
CA GLU A 413 -30.94 2.88 -22.47
C GLU A 413 -29.62 2.58 -21.77
N LEU A 414 -28.58 2.17 -22.51
CA LEU A 414 -27.26 1.93 -21.95
C LEU A 414 -26.63 3.20 -21.35
N VAL A 415 -26.86 4.37 -21.95
CA VAL A 415 -26.41 5.62 -21.34
C VAL A 415 -27.30 6.02 -20.16
N HIS A 416 -28.61 5.89 -20.30
CA HIS A 416 -29.58 6.20 -19.26
C HIS A 416 -29.26 5.42 -17.98
N HIS A 417 -29.00 4.13 -18.10
CA HIS A 417 -28.63 3.26 -16.97
C HIS A 417 -27.14 3.33 -16.58
N ALA A 418 -26.40 4.32 -17.08
CA ALA A 418 -24.98 4.53 -16.76
C ALA A 418 -24.08 3.31 -17.02
N PHE A 419 -24.41 2.53 -18.04
CA PHE A 419 -23.55 1.44 -18.48
C PHE A 419 -22.42 1.93 -19.39
N ILE A 420 -22.68 2.99 -20.16
CA ILE A 420 -21.72 3.67 -21.05
C ILE A 420 -21.86 5.19 -20.94
N SER A 421 -20.79 5.93 -21.22
CA SER A 421 -20.84 7.39 -21.24
C SER A 421 -21.60 7.95 -22.46
N GLU A 422 -22.20 9.13 -22.30
CA GLU A 422 -22.91 9.86 -23.38
C GLU A 422 -21.99 10.10 -24.61
N VAL A 423 -20.68 10.27 -24.38
CA VAL A 423 -19.67 10.43 -25.43
C VAL A 423 -19.47 9.12 -26.22
N SER A 424 -19.63 7.95 -25.58
CA SER A 424 -19.52 6.64 -26.22
C SER A 424 -20.81 6.20 -26.93
N ARG A 425 -21.94 6.91 -26.74
CA ARG A 425 -23.25 6.61 -27.37
C ARG A 425 -23.16 6.51 -28.90
N GLY A 426 -22.40 7.41 -29.53
CA GLY A 426 -22.24 7.44 -30.99
C GLY A 426 -21.53 6.21 -31.56
N ARG A 427 -20.64 5.57 -30.79
CA ARG A 427 -19.92 4.36 -31.22
C ARG A 427 -20.83 3.13 -31.29
N PHE A 428 -21.88 3.08 -30.45
CA PHE A 428 -22.88 2.01 -30.45
C PHE A 428 -23.76 2.00 -31.71
N PHE A 429 -23.97 3.17 -32.30
CA PHE A 429 -24.80 3.32 -33.49
C PHE A 429 -24.22 2.60 -34.72
N CYS A 430 -22.89 2.48 -34.80
CA CYS A 430 -22.17 1.80 -35.89
C CYS A 430 -22.27 0.27 -35.83
N VAL A 431 -22.63 -0.29 -34.67
CA VAL A 431 -22.63 -1.75 -34.40
C VAL A 431 -23.72 -2.46 -35.21
N HIS A 432 -24.87 -1.82 -35.43
CA HIS A 432 -25.96 -2.49 -36.15
C HIS A 432 -25.88 -2.37 -37.67
N THR A 433 -25.33 -1.28 -38.22
CA THR A 433 -25.08 -1.17 -39.67
C THR A 433 -24.12 -2.24 -40.19
N HIS A 434 -23.27 -2.80 -39.33
CA HIS A 434 -22.34 -3.88 -39.66
C HIS A 434 -22.84 -5.29 -39.26
N LEU A 435 -23.74 -5.42 -38.28
CA LEU A 435 -24.32 -6.72 -37.88
C LEU A 435 -25.30 -7.30 -38.91
N THR A 436 -25.90 -6.48 -39.78
CA THR A 436 -26.70 -6.98 -40.92
C THR A 436 -25.85 -7.62 -42.04
N LEU A 437 -24.52 -7.55 -41.96
CA LEU A 437 -23.58 -8.07 -42.97
C LEU A 437 -22.74 -9.27 -42.52
N GLY A 438 -23.01 -9.84 -41.34
CA GLY A 438 -22.50 -11.17 -40.96
C GLY A 438 -20.97 -11.29 -40.85
N HIS A 439 -20.26 -10.23 -40.45
CA HIS A 439 -18.82 -10.29 -40.22
C HIS A 439 -18.45 -9.89 -38.79
N LEU A 440 -17.88 -10.83 -38.04
CA LEU A 440 -17.12 -10.56 -36.81
C LEU A 440 -15.88 -9.74 -37.18
N TYR A 441 -15.79 -8.51 -36.68
CA TYR A 441 -14.51 -7.80 -36.61
C TYR A 441 -14.37 -7.05 -35.28
N SER A 442 -13.21 -7.26 -34.64
CA SER A 442 -12.64 -6.38 -33.63
C SER A 442 -12.24 -5.07 -34.31
N TRP A 443 -12.74 -3.94 -33.85
CA TRP A 443 -12.24 -2.63 -34.28
C TRP A 443 -11.63 -1.87 -33.09
N CYS A 444 -10.35 -1.53 -33.27
CA CYS A 444 -9.63 -0.49 -32.55
C CYS A 444 -9.80 0.83 -33.32
N ASP A 445 -10.19 1.88 -32.60
CA ASP A 445 -9.70 3.26 -32.78
C ASP A 445 -9.92 4.08 -31.49
#